data_AF-A0A9W8I2Z8-F1
#
_entry.id   AF-A0A9W8I2Z8-F1
#
_cell.length_a   1.000
_cell.length_b   1.000
_cell.length_c   1.000
_cell.angle_alpha   90.00
_cell.angle_beta   90.00
_cell.angle_gamma   90.00
#
_symmetry.space_group_name_H-M   'P 1'
#
loop_
_entity.id
_entity.type
_entity.pdbx_description
1 polymer ?
#
loop_
_entity_poly.entity_id
_entity_poly.type
_entity_poly.pdbx_seq_one_letter_code
_entity_poly.pdbx_strand_id
1 'polypeptide(L)'
;MLLNVQSLRFKRYSSGAVPRTKSFLLVSARSMGFSNRTKSTLLQRRLELWDEEHKRQEQTKESDIDSVEMTISMLGQLRKAVANQSRPLELARKYNQKYAKKYAVSIVNDNILWDMQRPLPPNAKKLDFFRFDKATDPIANSVYWHSAAH
;
A
#
# COMPACT_ATOMS: atom_id res chain seq x y z
N MET A 1 -61.15 23.07 47.30
CA MET A 1 -60.67 23.88 48.45
C MET A 1 -59.14 23.81 48.43
N LEU A 2 -58.43 24.81 47.89
CA LEU A 2 -57.86 25.99 48.59
C LEU A 2 -57.20 25.56 49.93
N LEU A 3 -55.88 25.60 50.12
CA LEU A 3 -54.92 26.73 50.24
C LEU A 3 -53.51 26.09 50.39
N ASN A 4 -52.33 26.71 50.38
CA ASN A 4 -51.75 27.99 49.96
C ASN A 4 -50.23 27.85 50.31
N VAL A 5 -49.41 28.56 49.55
CA VAL A 5 -47.93 28.57 49.51
C VAL A 5 -47.32 29.30 50.71
N GLN A 6 -46.16 28.85 51.22
CA GLN A 6 -44.99 29.67 51.63
C GLN A 6 -43.73 28.78 51.61
N SER A 7 -42.82 28.91 50.64
CA SER A 7 -41.68 29.86 50.62
C SER A 7 -40.54 29.49 51.59
N LEU A 8 -39.42 28.98 51.05
CA LEU A 8 -38.09 29.34 51.53
C LEU A 8 -37.06 29.25 50.40
N ARG A 9 -36.31 30.35 50.28
CA ARG A 9 -35.47 30.74 49.14
C ARG A 9 -34.09 30.07 49.17
N PHE A 10 -33.64 29.73 47.95
CA PHE A 10 -32.30 29.85 47.38
C PHE A 10 -31.11 30.19 48.31
N LYS A 11 -30.09 29.32 48.24
CA LYS A 11 -28.69 29.72 48.31
C LYS A 11 -28.00 29.26 47.03
N ARG A 12 -27.79 30.19 46.08
CA ARG A 12 -26.87 29.98 44.95
C ARG A 12 -25.45 30.04 45.51
N TYR A 13 -24.64 29.03 45.23
CA TYR A 13 -23.19 29.18 45.23
C TYR A 13 -22.66 28.96 43.83
N SER A 14 -21.82 29.93 43.47
CA SER A 14 -21.27 30.24 42.17
C SER A 14 -20.06 29.38 41.83
N SER A 15 -19.94 29.04 40.54
CA SER A 15 -18.70 28.87 39.76
C SER A 15 -17.44 28.31 40.44
N GLY A 16 -17.13 27.05 40.14
CA GLY A 16 -15.78 26.50 40.23
C GLY A 16 -15.53 25.56 39.05
N ALA A 17 -14.99 26.10 37.95
CA ALA A 17 -14.53 25.32 36.81
C ALA A 17 -13.28 24.52 37.21
N VAL A 18 -13.36 23.19 37.19
CA VAL A 18 -12.20 22.31 37.37
C VAL A 18 -11.53 22.13 35.99
N PRO A 19 -10.23 22.48 35.84
CA PRO A 19 -9.57 22.43 34.55
C PRO A 19 -9.31 20.98 34.08
N ARG A 20 -9.54 20.75 32.78
CA ARG A 20 -9.14 19.57 32.02
C ARG A 20 -7.64 19.29 32.20
N THR A 21 -7.30 18.28 32.98
CA THR A 21 -6.00 17.62 32.86
C THR A 21 -6.09 16.53 31.80
N LYS A 22 -5.27 16.70 30.77
CA LYS A 22 -5.13 15.84 29.59
C LYS A 22 -5.09 14.38 30.00
N SER A 23 -6.07 13.59 29.54
CA SER A 23 -6.02 12.14 29.54
C SER A 23 -4.79 11.72 28.74
N PHE A 24 -3.71 11.40 29.47
CA PHE A 24 -2.52 10.81 28.92
C PHE A 24 -2.90 9.51 28.21
N LEU A 25 -2.38 9.39 27.00
CA LEU A 25 -2.52 8.27 26.11
C LEU A 25 -2.19 6.95 26.83
N LEU A 26 -3.19 6.09 27.01
CA LEU A 26 -2.94 4.66 27.09
C LEU A 26 -2.74 4.15 25.66
N VAL A 27 -1.54 4.41 25.11
CA VAL A 27 -1.04 3.64 23.98
C VAL A 27 -0.87 2.22 24.51
N SER A 28 -1.83 1.35 24.19
CA SER A 28 -1.73 -0.08 24.42
C SER A 28 -0.44 -0.59 23.77
N ALA A 29 0.56 -0.86 24.60
CA ALA A 29 1.85 -1.42 24.23
C ALA A 29 1.75 -2.90 23.80
N ARG A 30 0.97 -3.17 22.74
CA ARG A 30 0.94 -4.46 22.03
C ARG A 30 2.03 -4.57 20.95
N SER A 31 3.10 -3.78 21.07
CA SER A 31 4.30 -3.84 20.22
C SER A 31 5.56 -4.31 20.99
N MET A 32 5.42 -4.80 22.22
CA MET A 32 6.53 -5.42 22.95
C MET A 32 6.39 -6.93 22.87
N GLY A 33 7.03 -7.54 21.88
CA GLY A 33 6.99 -8.99 21.68
C GLY A 33 7.85 -9.55 20.56
N PHE A 34 8.40 -8.72 19.67
CA PHE A 34 9.56 -9.13 18.88
C PHE A 34 10.78 -8.64 19.63
N SER A 35 11.31 -9.50 20.50
CA SER A 35 12.63 -9.31 21.09
C SER A 35 13.61 -8.82 20.02
N ASN A 36 14.46 -7.85 20.35
CA ASN A 36 15.69 -7.54 19.61
C ASN A 36 16.58 -8.79 19.59
N ARG A 37 16.18 -9.81 18.82
CA ARG A 37 17.03 -10.92 18.43
C ARG A 37 18.06 -10.26 17.55
N THR A 38 19.29 -10.17 18.05
CA THR A 38 20.43 -9.69 17.25
C THR A 38 20.35 -10.41 15.92
N LYS A 39 20.09 -9.65 14.84
CA LYS A 39 20.07 -10.22 13.50
C LYS A 39 21.44 -10.87 13.33
N SER A 40 21.47 -12.12 12.88
CA SER A 40 22.72 -12.76 12.50
C SER A 40 23.52 -11.78 11.62
N THR A 41 24.83 -11.65 11.86
CA THR A 41 25.69 -10.71 11.12
C THR A 41 25.52 -10.84 9.61
N LEU A 42 25.28 -12.07 9.12
CA LEU A 42 24.97 -12.35 7.72
C LEU A 42 23.64 -11.75 7.23
N LEU A 43 22.58 -11.81 8.06
CA LEU A 43 21.28 -11.21 7.71
C LEU A 43 21.37 -9.70 7.68
N GLN A 44 22.12 -9.11 8.62
CA GLN A 44 22.34 -7.67 8.64
C GLN A 44 23.11 -7.22 7.40
N ARG A 45 24.19 -7.92 7.03
CA ARG A 45 24.93 -7.61 5.81
C ARG A 45 24.08 -7.73 4.54
N ARG A 46 23.17 -8.71 4.47
CA ARG A 46 22.23 -8.85 3.33
C ARG A 46 21.27 -7.68 3.23
N LEU A 47 20.75 -7.19 4.38
CA LEU A 47 19.87 -6.03 4.40
C LEU A 47 20.60 -4.75 3.99
N GLU A 48 21.85 -4.55 4.45
CA GLU A 48 22.67 -3.42 4.03
C GLU A 48 22.88 -3.39 2.51
N LEU A 49 23.30 -4.53 1.93
CA LEU A 49 23.48 -4.65 0.48
C LEU A 49 22.18 -4.41 -0.29
N TRP A 50 21.05 -4.89 0.24
CA TRP A 50 19.73 -4.65 -0.33
C TRP A 50 19.37 -3.16 -0.33
N ASP A 51 19.58 -2.49 0.80
CA ASP A 51 19.27 -1.07 0.96
C ASP A 51 20.19 -0.19 0.08
N GLU A 52 21.49 -0.53 0.00
CA GLU A 52 22.46 0.11 -0.90
C GLU A 52 22.02 0.03 -2.37
N GLU A 53 21.66 -1.17 -2.83
CA GLU A 53 21.23 -1.40 -4.22
C GLU A 53 19.88 -0.74 -4.51
N HIS A 54 18.93 -0.80 -3.57
CA HIS A 54 17.65 -0.09 -3.71
C HIS A 54 17.84 1.42 -3.87
N LYS A 55 18.73 2.01 -3.06
CA LYS A 55 19.06 3.43 -3.14
C LYS A 55 19.71 3.78 -4.48
N ARG A 56 20.63 2.93 -4.96
CA ARG A 56 21.27 3.12 -6.28
C ARG A 56 20.23 3.12 -7.40
N GLN A 57 19.27 2.19 -7.37
CA GLN A 57 18.20 2.14 -8.37
C GLN A 57 17.28 3.36 -8.28
N GLU A 58 16.96 3.85 -7.08
CA GLU A 58 16.12 5.04 -6.92
C GLU A 58 16.79 6.29 -7.52
N GLN A 59 18.11 6.44 -7.32
CA GLN A 59 18.88 7.53 -7.93
C GLN A 59 18.87 7.48 -9.45
N THR A 60 18.93 6.29 -10.07
CA THR A 60 18.80 6.14 -11.52
C THR A 60 17.40 6.48 -12.04
N LYS A 61 16.34 6.23 -11.25
CA LYS A 61 14.97 6.62 -11.64
C LYS A 61 14.76 8.13 -11.69
N GLU A 62 15.46 8.87 -10.84
CA GLU A 62 15.40 10.33 -10.81
C GLU A 62 16.10 10.95 -12.02
N SER A 63 17.14 10.29 -12.56
CA SER A 63 17.84 10.77 -13.76
C SER A 63 17.08 10.47 -15.06
N ASP A 64 16.40 9.32 -15.12
CA ASP A 64 15.83 8.79 -16.36
C ASP A 64 14.29 8.92 -16.37
N ILE A 65 13.79 10.17 -16.44
CA ILE A 65 12.35 10.44 -16.55
C ILE A 65 11.91 10.34 -18.01
N ASP A 66 11.86 9.11 -18.52
CA ASP A 66 11.31 8.83 -19.84
C ASP A 66 9.80 8.55 -19.72
N SER A 67 8.99 9.46 -20.28
CA SER A 67 7.56 9.20 -20.45
C SER A 67 7.37 8.17 -21.57
N VAL A 68 6.73 7.04 -21.25
CA VAL A 68 6.41 6.00 -22.21
C VAL A 68 4.91 6.01 -22.48
N GLU A 69 4.55 6.11 -23.75
CA GLU A 69 3.18 5.88 -24.19
C GLU A 69 2.95 4.37 -24.30
N MET A 70 1.95 3.87 -23.59
CA MET A 70 1.64 2.45 -23.53
C MET A 70 0.15 2.17 -23.72
N THR A 71 -0.18 1.05 -24.35
CA THR A 71 -1.56 0.59 -24.49
C THR A 71 -1.91 -0.33 -23.33
N ILE A 72 -3.00 -0.03 -22.61
CA ILE A 72 -3.52 -0.90 -21.55
C ILE A 72 -4.70 -1.68 -22.11
N SER A 73 -4.59 -3.00 -22.28
CA SER A 73 -5.64 -3.77 -22.99
C SER A 73 -6.97 -3.82 -22.26
N MET A 74 -7.00 -3.63 -20.94
CA MET A 74 -8.26 -3.52 -20.21
C MET A 74 -9.16 -2.39 -20.71
N LEU A 75 -8.57 -1.32 -21.23
CA LEU A 75 -9.29 -0.16 -21.74
C LEU A 75 -9.26 -0.08 -23.27
N GLY A 76 -8.40 -0.87 -23.93
CA GLY A 76 -8.12 -0.75 -25.36
C GLY A 76 -7.60 0.64 -25.76
N GLN A 77 -7.11 1.42 -24.80
CA GLN A 77 -6.76 2.83 -24.97
C GLN A 77 -5.27 3.06 -24.70
N LEU A 78 -4.69 3.97 -25.49
CA LEU A 78 -3.34 4.48 -25.28
C LEU A 78 -3.32 5.38 -24.04
N ARG A 79 -2.39 5.14 -23.12
CA ARG A 79 -2.20 5.87 -21.88
C ARG A 79 -0.73 6.20 -21.68
N LYS A 80 -0.47 7.36 -21.09
CA LYS A 80 0.90 7.76 -20.71
C LYS A 80 1.24 7.16 -19.35
N ALA A 81 2.40 6.52 -19.26
CA ALA A 81 3.04 6.10 -18.03
C ALA A 81 4.49 6.58 -18.02
N VAL A 82 5.14 6.59 -16.86
CA VAL A 82 6.56 6.94 -16.75
C VAL A 82 7.33 5.66 -16.53
N ALA A 83 8.30 5.37 -17.41
CA ALA A 83 9.18 4.22 -17.25
C ALA A 83 9.95 4.31 -15.93
N ASN A 84 10.33 3.16 -15.37
CA ASN A 84 11.09 3.02 -14.13
C ASN A 84 10.44 3.62 -12.86
N GLN A 85 9.31 4.33 -12.99
CA GLN A 85 8.57 4.93 -11.88
C GLN A 85 7.16 4.32 -11.74
N SER A 86 6.39 4.29 -12.83
CA SER A 86 5.00 3.80 -12.79
C SER A 86 4.94 2.30 -12.54
N ARG A 87 4.06 1.88 -11.62
CA ARG A 87 3.84 0.47 -11.30
C ARG A 87 2.52 -0.06 -11.89
N PRO A 88 2.48 -1.31 -12.39
CA PRO A 88 1.23 -1.91 -12.88
C PRO A 88 0.09 -1.86 -11.86
N LEU A 89 0.37 -2.08 -10.57
CA LEU A 89 -0.64 -2.02 -9.51
C LEU A 89 -1.27 -0.63 -9.37
N GLU A 90 -0.47 0.42 -9.47
CA GLU A 90 -0.95 1.80 -9.37
C GLU A 90 -1.81 2.15 -10.59
N LEU A 91 -1.38 1.74 -11.78
CA LEU A 91 -2.15 1.90 -13.01
C LEU A 91 -3.48 1.11 -12.93
N ALA A 92 -3.45 -0.14 -12.48
CA ALA A 92 -4.66 -0.94 -12.29
C ALA A 92 -5.63 -0.28 -11.30
N ARG A 93 -5.14 0.25 -10.18
CA ARG A 93 -5.97 0.96 -9.19
C ARG A 93 -6.55 2.25 -9.75
N LYS A 94 -5.78 3.00 -10.54
CA LYS A 94 -6.20 4.26 -11.16
C LYS A 94 -7.32 4.05 -12.18
N TYR A 95 -7.22 3.02 -13.00
CA TYR A 95 -8.15 2.81 -14.11
C TYR A 95 -9.30 1.85 -13.79
N ASN A 96 -9.07 0.87 -12.90
CA ASN A 96 -10.08 -0.11 -12.56
C ASN A 96 -9.92 -0.69 -11.15
N GLN A 97 -10.26 0.12 -10.15
CA GLN A 97 -10.13 -0.22 -8.74
C GLN A 97 -10.81 -1.55 -8.34
N LYS A 98 -11.94 -1.90 -8.95
CA LYS A 98 -12.70 -3.12 -8.63
C LYS A 98 -11.91 -4.38 -9.01
N TYR A 99 -11.25 -4.37 -10.16
CA TYR A 99 -10.48 -5.51 -10.63
C TYR A 99 -9.01 -5.47 -10.22
N ALA A 100 -8.49 -4.31 -9.79
CA ALA A 100 -7.13 -4.16 -9.30
C ALA A 100 -6.73 -5.19 -8.22
N LYS A 101 -7.67 -5.54 -7.33
CA LYS A 101 -7.46 -6.54 -6.27
C LYS A 101 -7.43 -7.99 -6.78
N LYS A 102 -7.89 -8.24 -8.01
CA LYS A 102 -7.95 -9.57 -8.62
C LYS A 102 -6.75 -9.86 -9.53
N TYR A 103 -5.97 -8.84 -9.86
CA TYR A 103 -4.78 -8.99 -10.68
C TYR A 103 -3.61 -9.44 -9.81
N ALA A 104 -3.04 -10.60 -10.14
CA ALA A 104 -1.91 -11.17 -9.42
C ALA A 104 -0.58 -10.83 -10.09
N VAL A 105 -0.55 -10.85 -11.42
CA VAL A 105 0.62 -10.56 -12.24
C VAL A 105 0.20 -9.72 -13.45
N SER A 106 1.13 -8.95 -13.98
CA SER A 106 0.95 -8.20 -15.22
C SER A 106 1.73 -8.85 -16.36
N ILE A 107 1.32 -8.57 -17.59
CA ILE A 107 2.00 -9.05 -18.79
C ILE A 107 2.42 -7.82 -19.58
N VAL A 108 3.72 -7.65 -19.77
CA VAL A 108 4.31 -6.55 -20.53
C VAL A 108 4.71 -7.05 -21.91
N ASN A 109 4.41 -6.28 -22.96
CA ASN A 109 4.76 -6.62 -24.34
C ASN A 109 4.32 -8.05 -24.74
N ASP A 110 3.07 -8.37 -24.43
CA ASP A 110 2.34 -9.60 -24.78
C ASP A 110 2.77 -10.90 -24.06
N ASN A 111 4.06 -11.08 -23.74
CA ASN A 111 4.56 -12.38 -23.25
C ASN A 111 5.40 -12.32 -21.97
N ILE A 112 5.75 -11.13 -21.47
CA ILE A 112 6.66 -11.00 -20.33
C ILE A 112 5.86 -10.89 -19.04
N LEU A 113 5.91 -11.92 -18.19
CA LEU A 113 5.35 -11.85 -16.84
C LEU A 113 6.10 -10.81 -16.01
N TRP A 114 5.34 -9.94 -15.36
CA TRP A 114 5.86 -8.80 -14.65
C TRP A 114 5.10 -8.59 -13.34
N ASP A 115 5.84 -8.40 -12.25
CA ASP A 115 5.25 -8.22 -10.94
C ASP A 115 4.48 -6.91 -10.85
N MET A 116 3.36 -6.95 -10.13
CA MET A 116 2.45 -5.81 -10.01
C MET A 116 3.09 -4.60 -9.29
N GLN A 117 4.05 -4.83 -8.40
CA GLN A 117 4.75 -3.78 -7.64
C GLN A 117 6.07 -3.33 -8.28
N ARG A 118 6.53 -4.04 -9.32
CA ARG A 118 7.77 -3.71 -10.01
C ARG A 118 7.52 -2.54 -10.97
N PRO A 119 8.36 -1.49 -10.97
CA PRO A 119 8.23 -0.42 -11.94
C PRO A 119 8.29 -0.93 -13.38
N LEU A 120 7.61 -0.26 -14.30
CA LEU A 120 7.56 -0.65 -15.71
C LEU A 120 8.94 -0.51 -16.37
N PRO A 121 9.32 -1.43 -17.27
CA PRO A 121 10.56 -1.32 -18.02
C PRO A 121 10.48 -0.18 -19.06
N PRO A 122 11.62 0.39 -19.50
CA PRO A 122 11.66 1.49 -20.47
C PRO A 122 11.00 1.20 -21.81
N ASN A 123 10.96 -0.07 -22.22
CA ASN A 123 10.38 -0.52 -23.49
C ASN A 123 8.94 -1.04 -23.35
N ALA A 124 8.23 -0.70 -22.27
CA ALA A 124 6.86 -1.15 -22.03
C ALA A 124 5.85 -0.47 -22.97
N LYS A 125 5.52 -1.11 -24.10
CA LYS A 125 4.55 -0.60 -25.08
C LYS A 125 3.11 -1.06 -24.81
N LYS A 126 2.96 -2.24 -24.21
CA LYS A 126 1.66 -2.84 -23.92
C LYS A 126 1.65 -3.41 -22.51
N LEU A 127 0.55 -3.20 -21.78
CA LEU A 127 0.33 -3.73 -20.44
C LEU A 127 -1.02 -4.41 -20.35
N ASP A 128 -0.95 -5.70 -20.05
CA ASP A 128 -2.09 -6.56 -19.78
C ASP A 128 -2.06 -7.02 -18.33
N PHE A 129 -3.22 -7.37 -17.80
CA PHE A 129 -3.35 -7.82 -16.43
C PHE A 129 -3.92 -9.22 -16.39
N PHE A 130 -3.26 -10.10 -15.64
CA PHE A 130 -3.63 -11.49 -15.52
C PHE A 130 -4.39 -11.74 -14.22
N ARG A 131 -5.44 -12.56 -14.32
CA ARG A 131 -6.31 -12.96 -13.21
C ARG A 131 -6.27 -14.46 -13.05
N PHE A 132 -6.24 -14.92 -11.81
CA PHE A 132 -6.41 -16.33 -11.47
C PHE A 132 -7.90 -16.70 -11.51
N ASP A 133 -8.47 -16.76 -12.72
CA ASP A 133 -9.88 -17.13 -12.90
C ASP A 133 -10.07 -18.65 -13.09
N LYS A 134 -9.04 -19.38 -13.53
CA LYS A 134 -9.07 -20.84 -13.75
C LYS A 134 -7.91 -21.52 -13.04
N ALA A 135 -8.19 -22.57 -12.26
CA ALA A 135 -7.18 -23.34 -11.54
C ALA A 135 -6.22 -24.12 -12.47
N THR A 136 -6.62 -24.38 -13.71
CA THR A 136 -5.82 -25.11 -14.69
C THR A 136 -4.91 -24.22 -15.52
N ASP A 137 -4.88 -22.91 -15.26
CA ASP A 137 -4.07 -21.99 -16.05
C ASP A 137 -2.56 -22.19 -15.74
N PRO A 138 -1.73 -22.54 -16.75
CA PRO A 138 -0.31 -22.78 -16.53
C PRO A 138 0.44 -21.58 -15.96
N ILE A 139 0.08 -20.36 -16.36
CA ILE A 139 0.71 -19.13 -15.87
C ILE A 139 0.35 -18.93 -14.40
N ALA A 140 -0.91 -19.15 -14.04
CA ALA A 140 -1.37 -19.05 -12.67
C ALA A 140 -0.63 -20.01 -11.74
N ASN A 141 -0.54 -21.27 -12.15
CA ASN A 141 0.15 -22.29 -11.39
C ASN A 141 1.64 -21.97 -11.23
N SER A 142 2.31 -21.56 -12.31
CA SER A 142 3.74 -21.20 -12.26
C SER A 142 4.02 -20.08 -11.25
N VAL A 143 3.29 -18.97 -11.32
CA VAL A 143 3.46 -17.83 -10.40
C VAL A 143 3.11 -18.23 -8.96
N TYR A 144 2.02 -18.97 -8.77
CA TYR A 144 1.58 -19.42 -7.45
C TYR A 144 2.61 -20.35 -6.79
N TRP A 145 3.06 -21.39 -7.49
CA TRP A 145 4.01 -22.35 -6.96
C TRP A 145 5.38 -21.72 -6.70
N HIS A 146 5.83 -20.81 -7.58
CA HIS A 146 7.06 -20.06 -7.34
C HIS A 146 6.96 -19.21 -6.08
N SER A 147 5.84 -18.51 -5.89
CA SER A 147 5.63 -17.66 -4.71
C SER A 147 5.48 -18.48 -3.41
N ALA A 148 4.85 -19.65 -3.47
CA ALA A 148 4.62 -20.52 -2.32
C ALA A 148 5.90 -21.24 -1.83
N ALA A 149 6.92 -21.36 -2.69
CA ALA A 149 8.19 -21.97 -2.34
C ALA A 149 9.15 -21.02 -1.59
N HIS A 150 8.89 -19.72 -1.66
CA HIS A 150 9.64 -18.66 -0.98
C HIS A 150 8.98 -18.29 0.36
#